data_AF-A0A371DW85-F1
#
_entry.id   AF-A0A371DW85-F1
#
_cell.length_a   1.000
_cell.length_b   1.000
_cell.length_c   1.000
_cell.angle_alpha   90.00
_cell.angle_beta   90.00
_cell.angle_gamma   90.00
#
_symmetry.space_group_name_H-M   'P 1'
#
loop_
_entity.id
_entity.type
_entity.pdbx_description
1 polymer ?
#
loop_
_entity_poly.entity_id
_entity_poly.type
_entity_poly.pdbx_seq_one_letter_code
_entity_poly.pdbx_strand_id
1 'polypeptide(L)'
;MRKRFRKANRHTAFFNVHDAILAQNAQDAAALKSLEAQYGWPQADDFREEFVVLGEVLRDLHETLQPLSDEHIGLVRSALVDVYVLSKRLRARMPKVFDMCAAYHADLVAQSNAQGKAKANTTQGKAKANSAQDIDFNHWIDKVLLTYTDFRQVRHIIGSPTLDAVLTEEIEITAAVQSPAEASDLVTVDNLKDALGTNLGVGDDELGDFLRTRFKNGTDERVKVPGCIHCECAVLAELDSTRRMGDAIISYVGVSKPSCSVCFEYFAAYRKVTKQDIQTRGTHGQMYPWRCPMLANDVAGRKIRTELSDRLRSLLVADIVRFVDKRRLSTSSVTSLRTTASGDEIAVVLPGVSFAINPWPWFAQLTVALAFKIWLLVSRLAGRS
;
A
#
# COMPACT_ATOMS: atom_id res chain seq x y z
N MET A 1 15.85 2.66 9.76
CA MET A 1 16.32 1.49 10.54
C MET A 1 15.95 1.60 12.03
N ARG A 2 16.55 2.52 12.83
CA ARG A 2 16.40 2.62 14.31
C ARG A 2 14.96 2.45 14.82
N LYS A 3 13.98 3.15 14.22
CA LYS A 3 12.55 3.04 14.57
C LYS A 3 11.98 1.63 14.41
N ARG A 4 12.39 0.87 13.39
CA ARG A 4 11.94 -0.51 13.15
C ARG A 4 12.58 -1.46 14.17
N PHE A 5 13.89 -1.32 14.41
CA PHE A 5 14.64 -2.15 15.36
C PHE A 5 14.11 -1.99 16.79
N ARG A 6 13.82 -0.75 17.21
CA ARG A 6 13.33 -0.43 18.57
C ARG A 6 11.82 -0.50 18.76
N LYS A 7 11.06 -0.88 17.74
CA LYS A 7 9.60 -0.89 17.80
C LYS A 7 9.14 -1.74 18.99
N ALA A 8 8.41 -1.13 19.92
CA ALA A 8 7.86 -1.78 21.12
C ALA A 8 8.91 -2.55 21.96
N ASN A 9 10.15 -2.09 21.99
CA ASN A 9 11.25 -2.71 22.76
C ASN A 9 11.47 -4.21 22.47
N ARG A 10 11.12 -4.67 21.26
CA ARG A 10 11.26 -6.08 20.87
C ARG A 10 12.69 -6.58 20.96
N HIS A 11 13.68 -5.75 20.62
CA HIS A 11 15.10 -6.08 20.80
C HIS A 11 15.45 -6.38 22.28
N THR A 12 14.97 -5.57 23.23
CA THR A 12 15.18 -5.81 24.66
C THR A 12 14.51 -7.10 25.12
N ALA A 13 13.29 -7.38 24.65
CA ALA A 13 12.61 -8.64 24.92
C ALA A 13 13.40 -9.84 24.39
N PHE A 14 13.99 -9.72 23.19
CA PHE A 14 14.86 -10.74 22.61
C PHE A 14 16.14 -10.93 23.45
N PHE A 15 16.77 -9.84 23.91
CA PHE A 15 17.95 -9.92 24.80
C PHE A 15 17.64 -10.64 26.11
N ASN A 16 16.48 -10.38 26.71
CA ASN A 16 16.07 -11.08 27.93
C ASN A 16 15.88 -12.59 27.70
N VAL A 17 15.23 -12.96 26.59
CA VAL A 17 15.09 -14.37 26.18
C VAL A 17 16.44 -15.01 25.95
N HIS A 18 17.31 -14.33 25.19
CA HIS A 18 18.66 -14.78 24.90
C HIS A 18 19.45 -15.05 26.19
N ASP A 19 19.47 -14.11 27.12
CA ASP A 19 20.22 -14.23 28.37
C ASP A 19 19.66 -15.34 29.26
N ALA A 20 18.34 -15.48 29.34
CA ALA A 20 17.70 -16.54 30.10
C ALA A 20 18.01 -17.95 29.53
N ILE A 21 18.00 -18.11 28.20
CA ILE A 21 18.42 -19.35 27.54
C ILE A 21 19.89 -19.68 27.86
N LEU A 22 20.78 -18.67 27.90
CA LEU A 22 22.21 -18.90 28.14
C LEU A 22 22.57 -19.09 29.61
N ALA A 23 21.85 -18.47 30.54
CA ALA A 23 22.16 -18.49 31.96
C ALA A 23 22.08 -19.88 32.61
N GLN A 24 21.46 -20.87 31.95
CA GLN A 24 21.29 -22.24 32.46
C GLN A 24 20.81 -22.30 33.92
N ASN A 25 20.03 -21.30 34.35
CA ASN A 25 19.60 -21.22 35.73
C ASN A 25 18.60 -22.36 36.05
N ALA A 26 18.65 -22.88 37.28
CA ALA A 26 17.82 -24.02 37.65
C ALA A 26 16.31 -23.72 37.60
N GLN A 27 15.94 -22.44 37.71
CA GLN A 27 14.55 -21.99 37.72
C GLN A 27 13.94 -21.93 36.31
N ASP A 28 14.71 -21.55 35.29
CA ASP A 28 14.20 -21.50 33.92
C ASP A 28 14.45 -22.81 33.16
N ALA A 29 15.25 -23.72 33.72
CA ALA A 29 15.50 -25.05 33.15
C ALA A 29 14.22 -25.87 32.91
N ALA A 30 13.18 -25.72 33.75
CA ALA A 30 11.92 -26.43 33.56
C ALA A 30 11.10 -25.88 32.39
N ALA A 31 11.02 -24.55 32.26
CA ALA A 31 10.35 -23.88 31.15
C ALA A 31 11.10 -24.13 29.83
N LEU A 32 12.42 -24.05 29.87
CA LEU A 32 13.28 -24.39 28.73
C LEU A 32 13.03 -25.84 28.30
N LYS A 33 13.11 -26.82 29.21
CA LYS A 33 12.81 -28.24 28.90
C LYS A 33 11.43 -28.45 28.28
N SER A 34 10.41 -27.74 28.76
CA SER A 34 9.06 -27.81 28.19
C SER A 34 9.02 -27.29 26.74
N LEU A 35 9.73 -26.20 26.46
CA LEU A 35 9.84 -25.65 25.11
C LEU A 35 10.75 -26.48 24.20
N GLU A 36 11.83 -27.04 24.73
CA GLU A 36 12.69 -28.01 24.03
C GLU A 36 11.86 -29.22 23.58
N ALA A 37 10.96 -29.72 24.44
CA ALA A 37 10.05 -30.81 24.10
C ALA A 37 9.02 -30.41 23.03
N GLN A 38 8.54 -29.16 23.05
CA GLN A 38 7.50 -28.67 22.13
C GLN A 38 8.05 -28.27 20.75
N TYR A 39 9.22 -27.63 20.71
CA TYR A 39 9.77 -27.03 19.49
C TYR A 39 10.99 -27.78 18.94
N GLY A 40 11.61 -28.65 19.74
CA GLY A 40 12.83 -29.38 19.40
C GLY A 40 14.05 -28.47 19.46
N TRP A 41 14.91 -28.62 20.47
CA TRP A 41 16.20 -27.93 20.51
C TRP A 41 17.25 -28.73 19.75
N PRO A 42 17.94 -28.13 18.77
CA PRO A 42 19.06 -28.80 18.14
C PRO A 42 20.12 -29.11 19.21
N GLN A 43 20.39 -30.39 19.45
CA GLN A 43 21.43 -30.86 20.37
C GLN A 43 22.86 -30.58 19.87
N ALA A 44 22.97 -29.96 18.69
CA ALA A 44 24.25 -29.68 18.07
C ALA A 44 24.83 -28.40 18.66
N ASP A 45 26.07 -28.49 19.17
CA ASP A 45 26.80 -27.39 19.80
C ASP A 45 26.89 -26.15 18.88
N ASP A 46 26.91 -26.38 17.56
CA ASP A 46 26.98 -25.36 16.52
C ASP A 46 25.72 -24.48 16.43
N PHE A 47 24.54 -24.97 16.82
CA PHE A 47 23.32 -24.16 16.87
C PHE A 47 23.38 -23.15 18.01
N ARG A 48 23.86 -23.59 19.18
CA ARG A 48 24.00 -22.72 20.35
C ARG A 48 25.02 -21.62 20.09
N GLU A 49 26.13 -21.96 19.47
CA GLU A 49 27.14 -20.98 19.03
C GLU A 49 26.52 -19.94 18.08
N GLU A 50 25.81 -20.36 17.03
CA GLU A 50 25.14 -19.43 16.10
C GLU A 50 24.10 -18.54 16.79
N PHE A 51 23.37 -19.07 17.78
CA PHE A 51 22.39 -18.30 18.54
C PHE A 51 23.04 -17.25 19.44
N VAL A 52 24.15 -17.59 20.10
CA VAL A 52 24.97 -16.66 20.89
C VAL A 52 25.49 -15.52 20.00
N VAL A 53 26.11 -15.87 18.88
CA VAL A 53 26.66 -14.88 17.94
C VAL A 53 25.55 -13.96 17.42
N LEU A 54 24.35 -14.49 17.14
CA LEU A 54 23.22 -13.63 16.74
C LEU A 54 22.84 -12.63 17.84
N GLY A 55 22.80 -13.06 19.11
CA GLY A 55 22.51 -12.20 20.24
C GLY A 55 23.54 -11.07 20.40
N GLU A 56 24.82 -11.40 20.29
CA GLU A 56 25.94 -10.43 20.35
C GLU A 56 25.85 -9.42 19.21
N VAL A 57 25.70 -9.87 17.96
CA VAL A 57 25.56 -8.99 16.79
C VAL A 57 24.35 -8.05 16.93
N LEU A 58 23.23 -8.53 17.48
CA LEU A 58 22.06 -7.69 17.72
C LEU A 58 22.28 -6.65 18.82
N ARG A 59 23.11 -6.94 19.83
CA ARG A 59 23.53 -5.96 20.86
C ARG A 59 24.47 -4.92 20.27
N ASP A 60 25.48 -5.33 19.51
CA ASP A 60 26.38 -4.42 18.81
C ASP A 60 25.60 -3.50 17.88
N LEU A 61 24.60 -4.04 17.19
CA LEU A 61 23.67 -3.25 16.39
C LEU A 61 22.85 -2.28 17.24
N HIS A 62 22.40 -2.67 18.43
CA HIS A 62 21.70 -1.76 19.35
C HIS A 62 22.58 -0.57 19.76
N GLU A 63 23.83 -0.85 20.15
CA GLU A 63 24.82 0.14 20.58
C GLU A 63 25.25 1.05 19.44
N THR A 64 25.53 0.49 18.26
CA THR A 64 25.87 1.26 17.04
C THR A 64 24.74 2.20 16.63
N LEU A 65 23.49 1.86 16.98
CA LEU A 65 22.36 2.75 16.78
C LEU A 65 22.26 3.86 17.85
N GLN A 66 23.24 4.06 18.76
CA GLN A 66 23.35 5.15 19.75
C GLN A 66 24.78 5.72 19.88
N PRO A 67 25.11 6.89 19.30
CA PRO A 67 24.45 7.71 18.28
C PRO A 67 24.71 7.18 16.86
N LEU A 68 23.92 7.61 15.86
CA LEU A 68 24.15 7.21 14.46
C LEU A 68 24.91 8.35 13.77
N SER A 69 26.20 8.16 13.53
CA SER A 69 27.03 9.01 12.67
C SER A 69 27.26 8.33 11.32
N ASP A 70 27.79 9.07 10.34
CA ASP A 70 28.12 8.52 9.03
C ASP A 70 29.18 7.41 9.11
N GLU A 71 30.11 7.52 10.06
CA GLU A 71 31.13 6.51 10.35
C GLU A 71 30.50 5.16 10.78
N HIS A 72 29.34 5.20 11.45
CA HIS A 72 28.63 4.00 11.89
C HIS A 72 27.84 3.29 10.78
N ILE A 73 27.64 3.90 9.60
CA ILE A 73 26.89 3.28 8.50
C ILE A 73 27.55 1.98 8.05
N GLY A 74 28.89 1.94 8.01
CA GLY A 74 29.66 0.74 7.67
C GLY A 74 29.43 -0.40 8.66
N LEU A 75 29.43 -0.09 9.96
CA LEU A 75 29.22 -1.05 11.06
C LEU A 75 27.79 -1.60 11.04
N VAL A 76 26.78 -0.72 10.91
CA VAL A 76 25.36 -1.12 10.79
C VAL A 76 25.18 -2.06 9.60
N ARG A 77 25.84 -1.78 8.47
CA ARG A 77 25.77 -2.64 7.28
C ARG A 77 26.37 -4.01 7.55
N SER A 78 27.55 -4.09 8.19
CA SER A 78 28.19 -5.36 8.53
C SER A 78 27.30 -6.20 9.44
N ALA A 79 26.85 -5.62 10.55
CA ALA A 79 25.99 -6.30 11.50
C ALA A 79 24.70 -6.83 10.85
N LEU A 80 24.08 -6.08 9.93
CA LEU A 80 22.90 -6.55 9.21
C LEU A 80 23.17 -7.75 8.28
N VAL A 81 24.38 -7.85 7.71
CA VAL A 81 24.80 -9.03 6.93
C VAL A 81 24.88 -10.24 7.86
N ASP A 82 25.48 -10.08 9.02
CA ASP A 82 25.65 -11.15 10.00
C ASP A 82 24.31 -11.61 10.56
N VAL A 83 23.43 -10.68 10.95
CA VAL A 83 22.04 -11.00 11.34
C VAL A 83 21.32 -11.77 10.23
N TYR A 84 21.49 -11.39 8.95
CA TYR A 84 20.86 -12.09 7.83
C TYR A 84 21.36 -13.53 7.71
N VAL A 85 22.69 -13.74 7.72
CA VAL A 85 23.30 -15.06 7.57
C VAL A 85 22.95 -15.96 8.76
N LEU A 86 23.10 -15.46 9.99
CA LEU A 86 22.83 -16.21 11.21
C LEU A 86 21.35 -16.56 11.33
N SER A 87 20.45 -15.59 11.10
CA SER A 87 19.00 -15.86 11.13
C SER A 87 18.59 -16.91 10.10
N LYS A 88 19.21 -16.90 8.90
CA LYS A 88 18.95 -17.90 7.86
C LYS A 88 19.44 -19.30 8.27
N ARG A 89 20.64 -19.42 8.85
CA ARG A 89 21.19 -20.70 9.31
C ARG A 89 20.38 -21.27 10.48
N LEU A 90 20.07 -20.44 11.47
CA LEU A 90 19.22 -20.81 12.61
C LEU A 90 17.85 -21.30 12.14
N ARG A 91 17.19 -20.60 11.20
CA ARG A 91 15.91 -21.05 10.62
C ARG A 91 16.02 -22.34 9.81
N ALA A 92 17.15 -22.58 9.14
CA ALA A 92 17.37 -23.83 8.40
C ALA A 92 17.50 -25.04 9.34
N ARG A 93 18.11 -24.84 10.51
CA ARG A 93 18.29 -25.88 11.54
C ARG A 93 17.06 -26.04 12.43
N MET A 94 16.43 -24.93 12.79
CA MET A 94 15.25 -24.85 13.64
C MET A 94 14.26 -23.82 13.06
N PRO A 95 13.34 -24.24 12.17
CA PRO A 95 12.40 -23.34 11.50
C PRO A 95 11.57 -22.47 12.45
N LYS A 96 11.29 -22.97 13.66
CA LYS A 96 10.47 -22.31 14.69
C LYS A 96 11.28 -21.61 15.79
N VAL A 97 12.57 -21.35 15.59
CA VAL A 97 13.44 -20.75 16.63
C VAL A 97 12.87 -19.45 17.20
N PHE A 98 12.34 -18.56 16.36
CA PHE A 98 11.80 -17.27 16.81
C PHE A 98 10.41 -17.38 17.43
N ASP A 99 9.62 -18.38 17.03
CA ASP A 99 8.32 -18.68 17.66
C ASP A 99 8.52 -19.22 19.07
N MET A 100 9.53 -20.09 19.24
CA MET A 100 9.96 -20.58 20.55
C MET A 100 10.46 -19.44 21.43
N CYS A 101 11.27 -18.51 20.91
CA CYS A 101 11.68 -17.31 21.67
C CYS A 101 10.46 -16.50 22.12
N ALA A 102 9.42 -16.37 21.28
CA ALA A 102 8.21 -15.62 21.60
C ALA A 102 7.41 -16.30 22.71
N ALA A 103 7.24 -17.63 22.62
CA ALA A 103 6.61 -18.43 23.66
C ALA A 103 7.36 -18.32 25.00
N TYR A 104 8.69 -18.43 24.97
CA TYR A 104 9.51 -18.29 26.17
C TYR A 104 9.43 -16.90 26.80
N HIS A 105 9.42 -15.84 25.98
CA HIS A 105 9.19 -14.49 26.48
C HIS A 105 7.85 -14.35 27.20
N ALA A 106 6.78 -14.94 26.63
CA ALA A 106 5.46 -14.94 27.27
C ALA A 106 5.49 -15.65 28.63
N ASP A 107 6.18 -16.78 28.72
CA ASP A 107 6.37 -17.52 29.98
C ASP A 107 7.17 -16.72 31.01
N LEU A 108 8.28 -16.09 30.62
CA LEU A 108 9.08 -15.22 31.49
C LEU A 108 8.24 -14.06 32.05
N VAL A 109 7.44 -13.43 31.20
CA VAL A 109 6.53 -12.34 31.62
C VAL A 109 5.46 -12.88 32.58
N ALA A 110 4.89 -14.06 32.31
CA ALA A 110 3.90 -14.70 33.19
C ALA A 110 4.50 -15.03 34.56
N GLN A 111 5.71 -15.58 34.61
CA GLN A 111 6.42 -15.89 35.85
C GLN A 111 6.76 -14.64 36.66
N SER A 112 7.30 -13.59 36.01
CA SER A 112 7.57 -12.30 36.66
C SER A 112 6.29 -11.69 37.25
N ASN A 113 5.17 -11.78 36.53
CA ASN A 113 3.87 -11.29 37.03
C ASN A 113 3.34 -12.12 38.20
N ALA A 114 3.52 -13.45 38.20
CA ALA A 114 3.13 -14.31 39.30
C ALA A 114 3.96 -14.03 40.57
N GLN A 115 5.28 -13.86 40.44
CA GLN A 115 6.16 -13.49 41.54
C GLN A 115 5.85 -12.09 42.08
N GLY A 116 5.54 -11.13 41.20
CA GLY A 116 5.13 -9.78 41.58
C GLY A 116 3.82 -9.77 42.38
N LYS A 117 2.83 -10.60 42.00
CA LYS A 117 1.57 -10.77 42.76
C LYS A 117 1.78 -11.39 44.13
N ALA A 118 2.69 -12.37 44.25
CA ALA A 118 3.03 -12.97 45.54
C ALA A 118 3.64 -11.95 46.52
N LYS A 119 4.40 -10.96 46.01
CA LYS A 119 4.97 -9.87 46.82
C LYS A 119 4.01 -8.69 47.05
N ALA A 120 3.11 -8.40 46.11
CA ALA A 120 2.19 -7.27 46.18
C ALA A 120 1.00 -7.47 47.16
N ASN A 121 0.78 -8.69 47.67
CA ASN A 121 -0.17 -8.94 48.76
C ASN A 121 0.21 -8.29 50.10
N THR A 122 1.33 -7.56 50.18
CA THR A 122 1.79 -6.86 51.39
C THR A 122 1.66 -5.33 51.31
N THR A 123 1.36 -4.73 50.16
CA THR A 123 1.12 -3.27 50.10
C THR A 123 0.27 -2.89 48.88
N GLN A 124 -0.92 -2.33 49.13
CA GLN A 124 -1.87 -1.88 48.11
C GLN A 124 -1.28 -0.73 47.27
N GLY A 125 -0.86 -1.02 46.05
CA GLY A 125 -0.55 -0.01 45.02
C GLY A 125 -0.99 -0.51 43.65
N LYS A 126 -1.93 0.21 43.01
CA LYS A 126 -2.42 -0.08 41.64
C LYS A 126 -1.32 0.21 40.61
N ALA A 127 -0.48 -0.79 40.31
CA ALA A 127 0.39 -0.75 39.14
C ALA A 127 -0.41 -1.19 37.90
N LYS A 128 -0.40 -0.35 36.86
CA LYS A 128 -1.03 -0.62 35.56
C LYS A 128 -0.31 -1.79 34.89
N ALA A 129 -0.98 -2.94 34.80
CA ALA A 129 -0.44 -4.11 34.13
C ALA A 129 -0.15 -3.75 32.66
N ASN A 130 1.13 -3.69 32.30
CA ASN A 130 1.52 -3.74 30.89
C ASN A 130 1.09 -5.10 30.38
N SER A 131 -0.05 -5.16 29.69
CA SER A 131 -0.52 -6.36 29.02
C SER A 131 0.63 -6.92 28.20
N ALA A 132 0.98 -8.19 28.44
CA ALA A 132 1.99 -8.91 27.69
C ALA A 132 1.69 -8.74 26.20
N GLN A 133 2.39 -7.83 25.55
CA GLN A 133 2.19 -7.61 24.13
C GLN A 133 2.69 -8.87 23.46
N ASP A 134 1.86 -9.47 22.61
CA ASP A 134 2.27 -10.62 21.82
C ASP A 134 3.44 -10.18 20.92
N ILE A 135 4.64 -10.69 21.21
CA ILE A 135 5.86 -10.34 20.50
C ILE A 135 6.15 -11.39 19.44
N ASP A 136 5.86 -11.02 18.19
CA ASP A 136 6.32 -11.78 17.04
C ASP A 136 7.77 -11.41 16.70
N PHE A 137 8.73 -12.21 17.21
CA PHE A 137 10.15 -12.06 16.92
C PHE A 137 10.48 -12.36 15.46
N ASN A 138 9.77 -13.30 14.83
CA ASN A 138 10.02 -13.67 13.45
C ASN A 138 9.73 -12.49 12.51
N HIS A 139 8.55 -11.88 12.67
CA HIS A 139 8.19 -10.66 11.96
C HIS A 139 9.11 -9.48 12.29
N TRP A 140 9.56 -9.36 13.54
CA TRP A 140 10.50 -8.32 13.93
C TRP A 140 11.85 -8.45 13.20
N ILE A 141 12.46 -9.64 13.22
CA ILE A 141 13.70 -9.93 12.49
C ILE A 141 13.51 -9.71 11.00
N ASP A 142 12.41 -10.17 10.40
CA ASP A 142 12.11 -9.94 8.99
C ASP A 142 11.99 -8.44 8.66
N LYS A 143 11.41 -7.63 9.55
CA LYS A 143 11.35 -6.16 9.36
C LYS A 143 12.72 -5.49 9.48
N VAL A 144 13.59 -6.00 10.35
CA VAL A 144 14.99 -5.53 10.45
C VAL A 144 15.72 -5.86 9.15
N LEU A 145 15.67 -7.12 8.72
CA LEU A 145 16.32 -7.63 7.51
C LEU A 145 15.75 -7.03 6.22
N LEU A 146 14.46 -6.73 6.16
CA LEU A 146 13.86 -6.02 5.02
C LEU A 146 14.56 -4.68 4.77
N THR A 147 14.99 -3.99 5.84
CA THR A 147 15.74 -2.73 5.68
C THR A 147 17.10 -2.94 5.02
N TYR A 148 17.78 -4.04 5.33
CA TYR A 148 19.03 -4.42 4.68
C TYR A 148 18.84 -4.80 3.21
N THR A 149 17.79 -5.59 2.92
CA THR A 149 17.42 -5.95 1.55
C THR A 149 17.07 -4.72 0.72
N ASP A 150 16.23 -3.82 1.26
CA ASP A 150 15.86 -2.54 0.65
C ASP A 150 17.13 -1.71 0.36
N PHE A 151 18.03 -1.60 1.33
CA PHE A 151 19.29 -0.86 1.15
C PHE A 151 20.18 -1.49 0.08
N ARG A 152 20.31 -2.82 0.03
CA ARG A 152 21.09 -3.49 -1.01
C ARG A 152 20.49 -3.29 -2.40
N GLN A 153 19.17 -3.34 -2.51
CA GLN A 153 18.49 -3.05 -3.77
C GLN A 153 18.75 -1.62 -4.21
N VAL A 154 18.59 -0.65 -3.30
CA VAL A 154 18.88 0.76 -3.59
C VAL A 154 20.34 0.97 -3.99
N ARG A 155 21.30 0.39 -3.27
CA ARG A 155 22.73 0.48 -3.61
C ARG A 155 23.03 -0.15 -4.97
N HIS A 156 22.43 -1.31 -5.28
CA HIS A 156 22.60 -1.96 -6.57
C HIS A 156 22.01 -1.13 -7.71
N ILE A 157 20.86 -0.52 -7.48
CA ILE A 157 20.20 0.40 -8.42
C ILE A 157 21.09 1.64 -8.64
N ILE A 158 21.57 2.27 -7.56
CA ILE A 158 22.46 3.44 -7.61
C ILE A 158 23.75 3.14 -8.36
N GLY A 159 24.40 2.00 -8.07
CA GLY A 159 25.61 1.56 -8.76
C GLY A 159 25.35 0.91 -10.13
N SER A 160 24.13 0.98 -10.67
CA SER A 160 23.86 0.48 -12.01
C SER A 160 24.41 1.46 -13.05
N PRO A 161 24.92 0.99 -14.21
CA PRO A 161 25.42 1.88 -15.26
C PRO A 161 24.39 2.96 -15.68
N THR A 162 23.10 2.63 -15.62
CA THR A 162 22.01 3.55 -15.95
C THR A 162 21.91 4.72 -14.98
N LEU A 163 22.05 4.47 -13.67
CA LEU A 163 21.99 5.53 -12.67
C LEU A 163 23.34 6.20 -12.45
N ASP A 164 24.46 5.50 -12.64
CA ASP A 164 25.80 6.07 -12.53
C ASP A 164 25.99 7.26 -13.50
N ALA A 165 25.39 7.18 -14.69
CA ALA A 165 25.39 8.27 -15.67
C ALA A 165 24.48 9.47 -15.31
N VAL A 166 23.57 9.31 -14.32
CA VAL A 166 22.57 10.31 -13.94
C VAL A 166 22.81 10.87 -12.53
N LEU A 167 23.39 10.07 -11.65
CA LEU A 167 23.69 10.44 -10.27
C LEU A 167 25.00 11.21 -10.26
N THR A 168 24.89 12.53 -10.13
CA THR A 168 26.00 13.43 -9.86
C THR A 168 26.46 13.33 -8.40
N GLU A 169 27.63 13.91 -8.07
CA GLU A 169 28.11 13.99 -6.69
C GLU A 169 27.12 14.73 -5.76
N GLU A 170 26.29 15.61 -6.33
CA GLU A 170 25.27 16.37 -5.63
C GLU A 170 23.86 15.91 -6.02
N ILE A 171 22.97 15.79 -5.02
CA ILE A 171 21.55 15.52 -5.21
C ILE A 171 20.78 16.78 -4.80
N GLU A 172 20.21 17.47 -5.78
CA GLU A 172 19.28 18.57 -5.52
C GLU A 172 17.86 18.03 -5.32
N ILE A 173 17.19 18.49 -4.26
CA ILE A 173 15.79 18.15 -4.00
C ILE A 173 14.93 19.36 -4.32
N THR A 174 14.28 19.32 -5.48
CA THR A 174 13.34 20.37 -5.90
C THR A 174 11.90 19.97 -5.58
N ALA A 175 11.13 20.91 -5.03
CA ALA A 175 9.70 20.70 -4.79
C ALA A 175 8.89 21.11 -6.02
N ALA A 176 8.24 20.14 -6.67
CA ALA A 176 7.26 20.40 -7.72
C ALA A 176 5.94 20.88 -7.10
N VAL A 177 5.67 22.19 -7.16
CA VAL A 177 4.45 22.77 -6.58
C VAL A 177 3.55 23.32 -7.68
N GLN A 178 2.39 22.68 -7.86
CA GLN A 178 1.27 23.24 -8.62
C GLN A 178 0.04 23.29 -7.71
N SER A 179 -0.50 24.49 -7.50
CA SER A 179 -1.63 24.73 -6.61
C SER A 179 -2.80 25.40 -7.35
N PRO A 180 -3.50 24.67 -8.23
CA PRO A 180 -4.62 25.24 -8.96
C PRO A 180 -5.74 25.63 -7.99
N ALA A 181 -6.47 26.69 -8.33
CA ALA A 181 -7.63 27.11 -7.56
C ALA A 181 -8.66 25.96 -7.43
N GLU A 182 -9.30 25.90 -6.26
CA GLU A 182 -10.45 25.03 -6.04
C GLU A 182 -11.53 25.32 -7.08
N ALA A 183 -12.29 24.29 -7.44
CA ALA A 183 -13.40 24.43 -8.36
C ALA A 183 -14.68 23.87 -7.74
N SER A 184 -15.80 24.47 -8.12
CA SER A 184 -17.12 23.99 -7.74
C SER A 184 -18.02 23.97 -8.97
N ASP A 185 -18.57 22.80 -9.27
CA ASP A 185 -19.46 22.59 -10.41
C ASP A 185 -20.74 21.89 -9.99
N LEU A 186 -21.83 22.22 -10.70
CA LEU A 186 -23.13 21.59 -10.52
C LEU A 186 -23.14 20.26 -11.29
N VAL A 187 -23.60 19.19 -10.63
CA VAL A 187 -23.78 17.88 -11.27
C VAL A 187 -25.26 17.70 -11.62
N THR A 188 -25.57 17.82 -12.91
CA THR A 188 -26.93 17.65 -13.46
C THR A 188 -26.96 16.53 -14.50
N VAL A 189 -28.15 16.04 -14.82
CA VAL A 189 -28.37 15.08 -15.92
C VAL A 189 -27.89 15.67 -17.25
N ASP A 190 -28.12 16.96 -17.50
CA ASP A 190 -27.69 17.62 -18.74
C ASP A 190 -26.16 17.67 -18.86
N ASN A 191 -25.46 18.05 -17.79
CA ASN A 191 -23.99 18.01 -17.77
C ASN A 191 -23.47 16.57 -17.98
N LEU A 192 -24.22 15.57 -17.51
CA LEU A 192 -23.89 14.17 -17.71
C LEU A 192 -24.08 13.75 -19.17
N LYS A 193 -25.19 14.13 -19.80
CA LYS A 193 -25.42 13.90 -21.23
C LYS A 193 -24.34 14.56 -22.08
N ASP A 194 -24.03 15.83 -21.81
CA ASP A 194 -22.98 16.57 -22.50
C ASP A 194 -21.62 15.85 -22.38
N ALA A 195 -21.36 15.21 -21.23
CA ALA A 195 -20.15 14.42 -21.02
C ALA A 195 -20.08 13.15 -21.85
N LEU A 196 -21.20 12.46 -21.92
CA LEU A 196 -21.34 11.21 -22.65
C LEU A 196 -21.32 11.43 -24.16
N GLY A 197 -21.69 12.63 -24.62
CA GLY A 197 -21.78 12.95 -26.03
C GLY A 197 -23.05 12.37 -26.65
N THR A 198 -22.92 11.71 -27.80
CA THR A 198 -24.07 11.17 -28.55
C THR A 198 -24.90 10.17 -27.75
N ASN A 199 -26.17 10.05 -28.15
CA ASN A 199 -27.24 9.35 -27.46
C ASN A 199 -26.90 7.87 -27.15
N LEU A 200 -26.56 7.56 -25.90
CA LEU A 200 -26.26 6.19 -25.44
C LEU A 200 -27.49 5.28 -25.36
N GLY A 201 -28.68 5.79 -25.70
CA GLY A 201 -29.94 5.08 -25.49
C GLY A 201 -30.27 4.86 -24.00
N VAL A 202 -29.67 5.66 -23.12
CA VAL A 202 -29.91 5.67 -21.68
C VAL A 202 -30.87 6.81 -21.37
N GLY A 203 -32.01 6.50 -20.75
CA GLY A 203 -33.03 7.49 -20.44
C GLY A 203 -32.61 8.45 -19.32
N ASP A 204 -33.21 9.63 -19.30
CA ASP A 204 -32.96 10.66 -18.28
C ASP A 204 -33.18 10.14 -16.86
N ASP A 205 -34.19 9.29 -16.67
CA ASP A 205 -34.49 8.67 -15.38
C ASP A 205 -33.37 7.73 -14.93
N GLU A 206 -32.81 6.94 -15.86
CA GLU A 206 -31.69 6.03 -15.59
C GLU A 206 -30.41 6.82 -15.24
N LEU A 207 -30.14 7.93 -15.95
CA LEU A 207 -29.05 8.84 -15.64
C LEU A 207 -29.24 9.56 -14.29
N GLY A 208 -30.47 10.00 -13.99
CA GLY A 208 -30.83 10.59 -12.71
C GLY A 208 -30.64 9.61 -11.55
N ASP A 209 -31.03 8.35 -11.74
CA ASP A 209 -30.81 7.29 -10.75
C ASP A 209 -29.33 6.94 -10.57
N PHE A 210 -28.57 6.94 -11.67
CA PHE A 210 -27.12 6.80 -11.61
C PHE A 210 -26.51 7.91 -10.74
N LEU A 211 -26.88 9.18 -11.00
CA LEU A 211 -26.41 10.31 -10.22
C LEU A 211 -26.84 10.19 -8.74
N ARG A 212 -28.10 9.90 -8.43
CA ARG A 212 -28.56 9.72 -7.04
C ARG A 212 -27.82 8.60 -6.30
N THR A 213 -27.55 7.49 -6.98
CA THR A 213 -26.84 6.35 -6.38
C THR A 213 -25.37 6.68 -6.10
N ARG A 214 -24.76 7.48 -6.97
CA ARG A 214 -23.35 7.87 -6.88
C ARG A 214 -23.11 9.08 -5.97
N PHE A 215 -24.05 10.00 -5.93
CA PHE A 215 -24.01 11.26 -5.19
C PHE A 215 -25.18 11.23 -4.21
N LYS A 216 -24.91 10.74 -2.99
CA LYS A 216 -25.87 10.40 -1.92
C LYS A 216 -26.93 11.47 -1.60
N ASN A 217 -26.73 12.72 -2.04
CA ASN A 217 -27.55 13.88 -1.70
C ASN A 217 -28.42 14.41 -2.86
N GLY A 218 -28.46 13.74 -4.02
CA GLY A 218 -29.36 14.08 -5.13
C GLY A 218 -28.75 14.95 -6.24
N THR A 219 -29.56 15.16 -7.28
CA THR A 219 -29.30 16.11 -8.40
C THR A 219 -29.37 17.54 -7.86
N ASP A 220 -28.47 18.42 -8.32
CA ASP A 220 -28.28 19.82 -7.86
C ASP A 220 -27.26 20.06 -6.73
N GLU A 221 -26.52 19.04 -6.31
CA GLU A 221 -25.39 19.27 -5.41
C GLU A 221 -24.22 19.93 -6.17
N ARG A 222 -23.80 21.11 -5.68
CA ARG A 222 -22.52 21.71 -6.08
C ARG A 222 -21.39 20.88 -5.50
N VAL A 223 -20.71 20.17 -6.36
CA VAL A 223 -19.53 19.42 -5.96
C VAL A 223 -18.35 20.37 -5.89
N LYS A 224 -17.72 20.44 -4.72
CA LYS A 224 -16.37 21.00 -4.57
C LYS A 224 -15.33 19.97 -4.96
N VAL A 225 -14.45 20.34 -5.88
CA VAL A 225 -13.25 19.58 -6.21
C VAL A 225 -12.06 20.34 -5.65
N PRO A 226 -11.36 19.78 -4.63
CA PRO A 226 -10.18 20.41 -4.09
C PRO A 226 -9.15 20.63 -5.20
N GLY A 227 -8.44 21.75 -5.11
CA GLY A 227 -7.39 22.18 -6.04
C GLY A 227 -6.13 21.32 -6.01
N CYS A 228 -6.23 20.02 -5.75
CA CYS A 228 -5.07 19.15 -5.59
C CYS A 228 -4.65 18.50 -6.91
N ILE A 229 -3.40 18.73 -7.30
CA ILE A 229 -2.69 17.91 -8.28
C ILE A 229 -1.96 16.83 -7.48
N HIS A 230 -2.11 15.58 -7.88
CA HIS A 230 -1.35 14.51 -7.24
C HIS A 230 0.12 14.60 -7.61
N CYS A 231 1.00 14.13 -6.72
CA CYS A 231 2.44 14.22 -6.89
C CYS A 231 2.92 13.54 -8.18
N GLU A 232 2.29 12.47 -8.65
CA GLU A 232 2.61 11.82 -9.93
C GLU A 232 2.56 12.81 -11.09
N CYS A 233 1.49 13.59 -11.16
CA CYS A 233 1.21 14.51 -12.25
C CYS A 233 2.05 15.79 -12.15
N ALA A 234 2.31 16.25 -10.92
CA ALA A 234 3.20 17.38 -10.66
C ALA A 234 4.64 17.05 -11.09
N VAL A 235 5.15 15.87 -10.69
CA VAL A 235 6.49 15.41 -11.10
C VAL A 235 6.57 15.21 -12.61
N LEU A 236 5.54 14.63 -13.24
CA LEU A 236 5.52 14.48 -14.70
C LEU A 236 5.61 15.83 -15.42
N ALA A 237 4.94 16.87 -14.91
CA ALA A 237 5.00 18.20 -15.50
C ALA A 237 6.40 18.83 -15.39
N GLU A 238 7.08 18.66 -14.25
CA GLU A 238 8.47 19.08 -14.12
C GLU A 238 9.40 18.30 -15.04
N LEU A 239 9.26 16.96 -15.11
CA LEU A 239 10.06 16.14 -16.02
C LEU A 239 9.85 16.53 -17.49
N ASP A 240 8.62 16.87 -17.89
CA ASP A 240 8.35 17.41 -19.24
C ASP A 240 9.06 18.74 -19.47
N SER A 241 9.10 19.63 -18.47
CA SER A 241 9.80 20.91 -18.50
C SER A 241 11.32 20.72 -18.63
N THR A 242 11.94 19.98 -17.70
CA THR A 242 13.36 19.61 -17.69
C THR A 242 13.79 19.01 -19.03
N ARG A 243 13.04 18.03 -19.53
CA ARG A 243 13.34 17.42 -20.82
C ARG A 243 13.29 18.40 -21.98
N ARG A 244 12.35 19.35 -21.99
CA ARG A 244 12.27 20.38 -23.05
C ARG A 244 13.42 21.36 -23.01
N MET A 245 14.05 21.55 -21.85
CA MET A 245 15.29 22.33 -21.72
C MET A 245 16.51 21.59 -22.29
N GLY A 246 16.37 20.31 -22.65
CA GLY A 246 17.43 19.49 -23.22
C GLY A 246 18.11 18.57 -22.21
N ASP A 247 17.69 18.61 -20.95
CA ASP A 247 18.29 17.81 -19.89
C ASP A 247 17.88 16.33 -20.00
N ALA A 248 18.81 15.45 -19.64
CA ALA A 248 18.54 14.02 -19.57
C ALA A 248 17.60 13.73 -18.38
N ILE A 249 16.55 12.95 -18.65
CA ILE A 249 15.61 12.51 -17.61
C ILE A 249 15.54 10.99 -17.54
N ILE A 250 15.28 10.48 -16.32
CA ILE A 250 14.81 9.11 -16.15
C ILE A 250 13.31 9.12 -16.46
N SER A 251 12.89 8.36 -17.47
CA SER A 251 11.49 8.25 -17.90
C SER A 251 10.61 7.44 -16.95
N TYR A 252 10.77 7.63 -15.64
CA TYR A 252 10.04 6.91 -14.61
C TYR A 252 9.76 7.81 -13.40
N VAL A 253 8.50 7.82 -12.95
CA VAL A 253 8.05 8.54 -11.75
C VAL A 253 7.85 7.54 -10.62
N GLY A 254 8.78 7.57 -9.65
CA GLY A 254 8.71 6.78 -8.44
C GLY A 254 7.77 7.39 -7.40
N VAL A 255 6.79 6.60 -6.95
CA VAL A 255 5.84 7.00 -5.89
C VAL A 255 5.76 5.96 -4.79
N SER A 256 5.44 6.41 -3.56
CA SER A 256 5.36 5.56 -2.38
C SER A 256 4.15 4.61 -2.38
N LYS A 257 3.12 4.93 -3.15
CA LYS A 257 1.93 4.11 -3.40
C LYS A 257 1.68 4.01 -4.91
N PRO A 258 1.05 2.94 -5.41
CA PRO A 258 0.63 2.89 -6.82
C PRO A 258 -0.23 4.12 -7.18
N SER A 259 -0.25 4.50 -8.45
CA SER A 259 -1.00 5.68 -8.90
C SER A 259 -2.51 5.47 -8.82
N CYS A 260 -3.26 6.54 -8.58
CA CYS A 260 -4.71 6.50 -8.77
C CYS A 260 -5.07 6.30 -10.26
N SER A 261 -6.30 5.89 -10.56
CA SER A 261 -6.69 5.60 -11.95
C SER A 261 -6.64 6.85 -12.85
N VAL A 262 -6.88 8.04 -12.29
CA VAL A 262 -6.84 9.30 -13.06
C VAL A 262 -5.41 9.66 -13.45
N CYS A 263 -4.47 9.55 -12.51
CA CYS A 263 -3.06 9.73 -12.81
C CYS A 263 -2.59 8.71 -13.84
N PHE A 264 -3.04 7.45 -13.73
CA PHE A 264 -2.74 6.42 -14.71
C PHE A 264 -3.24 6.78 -16.13
N GLU A 265 -4.49 7.22 -16.26
CA GLU A 265 -5.03 7.67 -17.55
C GLU A 265 -4.36 8.95 -18.06
N TYR A 266 -3.99 9.88 -17.17
CA TYR A 266 -3.23 11.08 -17.56
C TYR A 266 -1.87 10.71 -18.13
N PHE A 267 -1.14 9.79 -17.50
CA PHE A 267 0.12 9.28 -18.03
C PHE A 267 -0.09 8.57 -19.38
N ALA A 268 -1.16 7.77 -19.53
CA ALA A 268 -1.47 7.13 -20.80
C ALA A 268 -1.78 8.14 -21.92
N ALA A 269 -2.55 9.19 -21.61
CA ALA A 269 -2.83 10.29 -22.53
C ALA A 269 -1.56 11.05 -22.91
N TYR A 270 -0.73 11.37 -21.91
CA TYR A 270 0.57 12.01 -22.08
C TYR A 270 1.43 11.20 -23.06
N ARG A 271 1.68 9.90 -22.78
CA ARG A 271 2.49 9.03 -23.65
C ARG A 271 1.97 8.97 -25.08
N LYS A 272 0.64 8.86 -25.26
CA LYS A 272 0.04 8.78 -26.59
C LYS A 272 0.26 10.06 -27.41
N VAL A 273 0.15 11.23 -26.77
CA VAL A 273 0.27 12.54 -27.43
C VAL A 273 1.72 12.94 -27.65
N THR A 274 2.58 12.78 -26.64
CA THR A 274 3.98 13.25 -26.67
C THR A 274 4.95 12.21 -27.25
N LYS A 275 4.49 10.97 -27.44
CA LYS A 275 5.31 9.81 -27.83
C LYS A 275 6.47 9.53 -26.87
N GLN A 276 6.37 10.03 -25.65
CA GLN A 276 7.33 9.76 -24.60
C GLN A 276 6.90 8.55 -23.79
N ASP A 277 7.86 7.78 -23.31
CA ASP A 277 7.58 6.59 -22.51
C ASP A 277 7.84 6.85 -21.02
N ILE A 278 7.27 7.91 -20.47
CA ILE A 278 7.33 8.17 -19.02
C ILE A 278 6.30 7.29 -18.30
N GLN A 279 6.77 6.50 -17.33
CA GLN A 279 5.97 5.48 -16.67
C GLN A 279 5.88 5.67 -15.15
N THR A 280 4.88 5.04 -14.53
CA THR A 280 4.80 4.83 -13.07
C THR A 280 4.76 3.34 -12.77
N ARG A 281 4.82 2.94 -11.49
CA ARG A 281 4.70 1.54 -11.05
C ARG A 281 3.38 0.84 -11.47
N GLY A 282 2.39 1.60 -11.94
CA GLY A 282 1.06 1.11 -12.26
C GLY A 282 0.00 1.76 -11.38
N THR A 283 -1.19 1.16 -11.34
CA THR A 283 -2.36 1.72 -10.66
C THR A 283 -2.97 0.78 -9.63
N HIS A 284 -3.52 1.32 -8.54
CA HIS A 284 -4.39 0.56 -7.63
C HIS A 284 -5.87 0.64 -8.01
N GLY A 285 -6.21 1.27 -9.14
CA GLY A 285 -7.57 1.33 -9.69
C GLY A 285 -8.56 2.21 -8.92
N GLN A 286 -8.15 2.85 -7.82
CA GLN A 286 -9.01 3.80 -7.10
C GLN A 286 -8.79 5.21 -7.63
N MET A 287 -9.80 6.05 -7.49
CA MET A 287 -9.75 7.45 -7.91
C MET A 287 -9.75 8.35 -6.68
N TYR A 288 -8.96 9.42 -6.75
CA TYR A 288 -8.93 10.47 -5.72
C TYR A 288 -9.14 11.84 -6.38
N PRO A 289 -9.66 12.84 -5.63
CA PRO A 289 -9.90 14.17 -6.17
C PRO A 289 -8.66 14.70 -6.86
N TRP A 290 -8.80 15.19 -8.09
CA TRP A 290 -7.66 15.46 -8.94
C TRP A 290 -7.94 16.66 -9.84
N ARG A 291 -6.88 17.39 -10.17
CA ARG A 291 -6.88 18.48 -11.15
C ARG A 291 -5.82 18.20 -12.21
N CYS A 292 -6.12 18.62 -13.44
CA CYS A 292 -5.15 18.50 -14.53
C CYS A 292 -3.96 19.41 -14.26
N PRO A 293 -2.72 18.87 -14.31
CA PRO A 293 -1.54 19.71 -14.22
C PRO A 293 -1.46 20.62 -15.44
N MET A 294 -0.80 21.75 -15.23
CA MET A 294 -0.37 22.63 -16.32
C MET A 294 1.00 22.15 -16.82
N LEU A 295 1.13 22.09 -18.14
CA LEU A 295 2.41 21.82 -18.80
C LEU A 295 2.94 23.12 -19.41
N ALA A 296 4.27 23.25 -19.49
CA ALA A 296 4.91 24.42 -20.08
C ALA A 296 4.48 24.67 -21.54
N ASN A 297 4.23 23.60 -22.30
CA ASN A 297 3.72 23.69 -23.67
C ASN A 297 2.20 23.57 -23.70
N ASP A 298 1.51 24.68 -23.89
CA ASP A 298 0.04 24.68 -23.89
C ASP A 298 -0.58 23.97 -25.10
N VAL A 299 0.10 23.91 -26.26
CA VAL A 299 -0.41 23.15 -27.43
C VAL A 299 -0.43 21.66 -27.13
N ALA A 300 0.66 21.12 -26.58
CA ALA A 300 0.72 19.72 -26.16
C ALA A 300 -0.25 19.48 -24.98
N GLY A 301 -0.29 20.40 -24.02
CA GLY A 301 -1.21 20.38 -22.88
C GLY A 301 -2.67 20.26 -23.31
N ARG A 302 -3.12 21.06 -24.28
CA ARG A 302 -4.48 20.96 -24.85
C ARG A 302 -4.76 19.60 -25.46
N LYS A 303 -3.85 19.08 -26.29
CA LYS A 303 -4.00 17.74 -26.91
C LYS A 303 -4.07 16.63 -25.85
N ILE A 304 -3.26 16.71 -24.79
CA ILE A 304 -3.29 15.76 -23.68
C ILE A 304 -4.61 15.85 -22.91
N ARG A 305 -5.12 17.06 -22.66
CA ARG A 305 -6.43 17.26 -22.03
C ARG A 305 -7.56 16.65 -22.87
N THR A 306 -7.53 16.85 -24.19
CA THR A 306 -8.51 16.23 -25.10
C THR A 306 -8.45 14.70 -25.04
N GLU A 307 -7.26 14.11 -25.18
CA GLU A 307 -7.09 12.65 -25.10
C GLU A 307 -7.52 12.09 -23.74
N LEU A 308 -7.17 12.78 -22.64
CA LEU A 308 -7.62 12.38 -21.30
C LEU A 308 -9.14 12.44 -21.20
N SER A 309 -9.78 13.50 -21.70
CA SER A 309 -11.24 13.63 -21.70
C SER A 309 -11.92 12.48 -22.46
N ASP A 310 -11.38 12.06 -23.60
CA ASP A 310 -11.94 10.95 -24.37
C ASP A 310 -11.81 9.60 -23.65
N ARG A 311 -10.69 9.38 -22.95
CA ARG A 311 -10.47 8.20 -22.10
C ARG A 311 -11.42 8.17 -20.91
N LEU A 312 -11.52 9.29 -20.19
CA LEU A 312 -12.41 9.41 -19.05
C LEU A 312 -13.88 9.27 -19.46
N ARG A 313 -14.25 9.81 -20.63
CA ARG A 313 -15.59 9.60 -21.23
C ARG A 313 -15.84 8.11 -21.46
N SER A 314 -14.91 7.40 -22.07
CA SER A 314 -15.07 5.96 -22.35
C SER A 314 -15.27 5.14 -21.06
N LEU A 315 -14.52 5.47 -20.00
CA LEU A 315 -14.68 4.84 -18.68
C LEU A 315 -16.04 5.16 -18.04
N LEU A 316 -16.50 6.40 -18.17
CA LEU A 316 -17.80 6.84 -17.67
C LEU A 316 -18.95 6.12 -18.39
N VAL A 317 -18.90 6.04 -19.72
CA VAL A 317 -19.88 5.31 -20.55
C VAL A 317 -19.96 3.85 -20.10
N ALA A 318 -18.82 3.17 -19.96
CA ALA A 318 -18.77 1.77 -19.57
C ALA A 318 -19.36 1.52 -18.16
N ASP A 319 -19.24 2.47 -17.24
CA ASP A 319 -19.83 2.35 -15.91
C ASP A 319 -21.34 2.60 -15.90
N ILE A 320 -21.81 3.57 -16.68
CA ILE A 320 -23.25 3.84 -16.81
C ILE A 320 -23.95 2.64 -17.45
N VAL A 321 -23.41 2.09 -18.53
CA VAL A 321 -23.96 0.88 -19.17
C VAL A 321 -24.05 -0.26 -18.16
N ARG A 322 -22.97 -0.52 -17.41
CA ARG A 322 -22.95 -1.57 -16.38
C ARG A 322 -23.96 -1.32 -15.25
N PHE A 323 -24.14 -0.06 -14.85
CA PHE A 323 -25.12 0.32 -13.85
C PHE A 323 -26.56 0.04 -14.34
N VAL A 324 -26.85 0.46 -15.56
CA VAL A 324 -28.15 0.28 -16.20
C VAL A 324 -28.46 -1.21 -16.39
N ASP A 325 -27.52 -1.99 -16.92
CA ASP A 325 -27.67 -3.44 -17.12
C ASP A 325 -27.95 -4.14 -15.79
N LYS A 326 -27.20 -3.80 -14.74
CA LYS A 326 -27.41 -4.37 -13.41
C LYS A 326 -28.83 -4.09 -12.89
N ARG A 327 -29.38 -2.90 -13.12
CA ARG A 327 -30.75 -2.58 -12.71
C ARG A 327 -31.79 -3.31 -13.53
N ARG A 328 -31.61 -3.38 -14.86
CA ARG A 328 -32.52 -4.11 -15.76
C ARG A 328 -32.60 -5.60 -15.39
N LEU A 329 -31.46 -6.22 -15.08
CA LEU A 329 -31.44 -7.60 -14.57
C LEU A 329 -32.16 -7.73 -13.23
N SER A 330 -32.01 -6.76 -12.33
CA SER A 330 -32.67 -6.76 -11.02
C SER A 330 -34.19 -6.58 -11.10
N THR A 331 -34.70 -5.84 -12.09
CA THR A 331 -36.14 -5.66 -12.29
C THR A 331 -36.79 -6.85 -12.99
N SER A 332 -36.11 -7.47 -13.97
CA SER A 332 -36.63 -8.66 -14.67
C SER A 332 -36.78 -9.88 -13.75
N SER A 333 -35.92 -10.04 -12.72
CA SER A 333 -36.06 -11.12 -11.74
C SER A 333 -37.31 -11.01 -10.85
N VAL A 334 -37.89 -9.82 -10.71
CA VAL A 334 -39.10 -9.59 -9.88
C VAL A 334 -40.38 -9.94 -10.65
N THR A 335 -40.36 -9.84 -11.99
CA THR A 335 -41.54 -10.13 -12.82
C THR A 335 -41.73 -11.63 -13.06
N SER A 336 -40.66 -12.43 -13.00
CA SER A 336 -40.73 -13.87 -13.28
C SER A 336 -41.27 -14.73 -12.11
N LEU A 337 -41.49 -14.15 -10.93
CA LEU A 337 -42.09 -14.83 -9.76
C LEU A 337 -43.61 -14.62 -9.62
N ARG A 338 -44.26 -13.98 -10.60
CA ARG A 338 -45.70 -13.66 -10.54
C ARG A 338 -46.56 -14.31 -11.62
N THR A 339 -46.08 -15.35 -12.29
CA THR A 339 -46.91 -16.09 -13.23
C THR A 339 -46.68 -17.60 -13.07
N THR A 340 -47.80 -18.31 -12.96
CA THR A 340 -48.02 -19.76 -12.88
C THR A 340 -47.78 -20.45 -11.53
N ALA A 341 -48.76 -20.28 -10.62
CA ALA A 341 -49.32 -21.44 -9.92
C ALA A 341 -50.19 -22.22 -10.92
N SER A 342 -49.59 -23.24 -11.54
CA SER A 342 -50.27 -24.37 -12.17
C SER A 342 -49.19 -25.43 -12.37
N GLY A 343 -49.39 -26.60 -11.76
CA GLY A 343 -48.41 -27.67 -11.69
C GLY A 343 -47.97 -28.14 -13.07
N ASP A 344 -46.66 -28.37 -13.21
CA ASP A 344 -46.15 -29.71 -13.42
C ASP A 344 -44.65 -29.74 -13.15
N GLU A 345 -44.24 -30.79 -12.47
CA GLU A 345 -42.89 -31.06 -11.97
C GLU A 345 -42.03 -31.60 -13.13
N ILE A 346 -41.11 -30.79 -13.64
CA ILE A 346 -40.03 -31.30 -14.52
C ILE A 346 -38.69 -30.79 -14.00
N ALA A 347 -37.95 -31.71 -13.41
CA ALA A 347 -36.55 -31.55 -13.07
C ALA A 347 -35.71 -31.42 -14.36
N VAL A 348 -35.06 -30.27 -14.54
CA VAL A 348 -34.00 -30.10 -15.55
C VAL A 348 -32.67 -29.96 -14.83
N VAL A 349 -31.88 -31.02 -14.92
CA VAL A 349 -30.46 -31.06 -14.55
C VAL A 349 -29.66 -30.32 -15.63
N LEU A 350 -28.88 -29.31 -15.24
CA LEU A 350 -27.83 -28.74 -16.09
C LEU A 350 -26.45 -28.97 -15.46
N PRO A 351 -25.43 -29.36 -16.24
CA PRO A 351 -24.11 -29.71 -15.74
C PRO A 351 -23.26 -28.45 -15.46
N GLY A 352 -22.33 -28.63 -14.53
CA GLY A 352 -21.55 -27.58 -13.90
C GLY A 352 -20.68 -26.73 -14.81
N VAL A 353 -20.67 -25.43 -14.49
CA VAL A 353 -19.61 -24.50 -14.86
C VAL A 353 -19.04 -23.93 -13.57
N SER A 354 -17.82 -24.34 -13.24
CA SER A 354 -17.07 -23.80 -12.11
C SER A 354 -16.73 -22.34 -12.36
N PHE A 355 -17.41 -21.42 -11.67
CA PHE A 355 -16.96 -20.04 -11.54
C PHE A 355 -15.82 -19.98 -10.51
N ALA A 356 -14.60 -19.73 -10.99
CA ALA A 356 -13.52 -19.28 -10.13
C ALA A 356 -13.91 -17.91 -9.55
N ILE A 357 -13.98 -17.88 -8.23
CA ILE A 357 -14.30 -16.72 -7.39
C ILE A 357 -13.16 -15.70 -7.53
N ASN A 358 -13.38 -14.61 -8.27
CA ASN A 358 -12.54 -13.43 -8.23
C ASN A 358 -13.21 -12.39 -7.29
N PRO A 359 -12.62 -12.05 -6.13
CA PRO A 359 -13.33 -11.30 -5.10
C PRO A 359 -13.08 -9.79 -5.21
N TRP A 360 -13.41 -9.13 -6.32
CA TRP A 360 -13.35 -7.66 -6.37
C TRP A 360 -14.51 -6.95 -7.14
N PRO A 361 -15.81 -7.12 -6.78
CA PRO A 361 -16.90 -6.39 -7.46
C PRO A 361 -17.34 -5.09 -6.77
N TRP A 362 -16.76 -4.69 -5.64
CA TRP A 362 -17.23 -3.53 -4.85
C TRP A 362 -16.37 -2.27 -4.99
N PHE A 363 -15.17 -2.37 -5.59
CA PHE A 363 -14.25 -1.22 -5.73
C PHE A 363 -14.49 -0.33 -6.96
N ALA A 364 -15.29 -0.77 -7.93
CA ALA A 364 -15.64 0.03 -9.12
C ALA A 364 -16.70 1.12 -8.84
N GLN A 365 -17.22 1.21 -7.60
CA GLN A 365 -18.38 2.04 -7.31
C GLN A 365 -18.08 3.46 -6.83
N LEU A 366 -16.84 3.75 -6.43
CA LEU A 366 -16.41 5.10 -6.01
C LEU A 366 -15.71 5.90 -7.11
N THR A 367 -15.27 5.22 -8.17
CA THR A 367 -14.43 5.78 -9.25
C THR A 367 -15.20 6.80 -10.10
N VAL A 368 -16.48 6.56 -10.38
CA VAL A 368 -17.11 7.25 -11.52
C VAL A 368 -17.75 8.59 -11.18
N ALA A 369 -18.24 8.76 -9.95
CA ALA A 369 -18.64 10.07 -9.43
C ALA A 369 -17.48 11.08 -9.51
N LEU A 370 -16.25 10.59 -9.33
CA LEU A 370 -15.03 11.39 -9.40
C LEU A 370 -14.53 11.56 -10.84
N ALA A 371 -14.70 10.56 -11.70
CA ALA A 371 -14.36 10.63 -13.12
C ALA A 371 -15.19 11.71 -13.81
N PHE A 372 -16.47 11.80 -13.46
CA PHE A 372 -17.38 12.83 -13.93
C PHE A 372 -17.00 14.23 -13.44
N LYS A 373 -16.67 14.38 -12.14
CA LYS A 373 -16.15 15.64 -11.57
C LYS A 373 -14.89 16.12 -12.29
N ILE A 374 -13.99 15.20 -12.58
CA ILE A 374 -12.71 15.50 -13.23
C ILE A 374 -12.93 15.81 -14.71
N TRP A 375 -13.80 15.08 -15.41
CA TRP A 375 -14.14 15.34 -16.81
C TRP A 375 -14.80 16.73 -16.98
N LEU A 376 -15.78 17.09 -16.14
CA LEU A 376 -16.42 18.43 -16.16
C LEU A 376 -15.38 19.56 -16.07
N LEU A 377 -14.38 19.38 -15.22
CA LEU A 377 -13.30 20.34 -15.03
C LEU A 377 -12.31 20.38 -16.18
N VAL A 378 -11.90 19.22 -16.71
CA VAL A 378 -10.98 19.13 -17.84
C VAL A 378 -11.62 19.70 -19.11
N SER A 379 -12.88 19.38 -19.37
CA SER A 379 -13.63 19.86 -20.55
C SER A 379 -13.91 21.37 -20.50
N ARG A 380 -14.23 21.94 -19.33
CA ARG A 380 -14.41 23.39 -19.19
C ARG A 380 -13.09 24.18 -19.30
N LEU A 381 -11.98 23.63 -18.81
CA LEU A 381 -10.65 24.23 -18.99
C LEU A 381 -10.12 24.10 -20.43
N ALA A 382 -10.55 23.08 -21.18
CA ALA A 382 -10.22 22.95 -22.59
C ALA A 382 -11.00 23.94 -23.49
N GLY A 383 -12.16 24.44 -23.02
CA GLY A 383 -13.01 25.38 -23.77
C GLY A 383 -12.96 26.85 -23.33
N ARG A 384 -12.29 27.18 -22.21
CA ARG A 384 -12.03 28.57 -21.79
C ARG A 384 -10.64 29.00 -22.26
N SER A 385 -10.51 29.34 -23.54
CA SER A 385 -9.40 30.10 -24.12
C SER A 385 -9.92 30.97 -25.25
#